data_AF-X1JRY8-F1
#
_entry.id   AF-X1JRY8-F1
#
_cell.length_a   1.000
_cell.length_b   1.000
_cell.length_c   1.000
_cell.angle_alpha   90.00
_cell.angle_beta   90.00
_cell.angle_gamma   90.00
#
_symmetry.space_group_name_H-M   'P 1'
#
loop_
_entity.id
_entity.type
_entity.pdbx_description
1 polymer ?
#
loop_
_entity_poly.entity_id
_entity_poly.type
_entity_poly.pdbx_seq_one_letter_code
_entity_poly.pdbx_strand_id
1 'polypeptide(L)' 'LLNLAHALILDQCRRGQGYPVALSEAHEQAVVTGADRETFWQLVESLLVDEHLPSPSSAKSQSKRTRWV' A
#
# COMPACT_ATOMS: atom_id res chain seq x y z
N LEU A 1 -1.46 4.85 33.36
CA LEU A 1 -1.22 4.46 31.95
C LEU A 1 -1.16 2.95 31.74
N LEU A 2 -0.36 2.20 32.52
CA LEU A 2 -0.22 0.74 32.36
C LEU A 2 -1.55 -0.04 32.36
N ASN A 3 -2.41 0.19 33.37
CA ASN A 3 -3.69 -0.51 33.49
C ASN A 3 -4.63 -0.24 32.31
N LEU A 4 -4.61 0.99 31.78
CA LEU A 4 -5.40 1.36 30.61
C LEU A 4 -4.89 0.64 29.35
N ALA A 5 -3.57 0.61 29.14
CA ALA A 5 -2.97 -0.10 28.01
C ALA A 5 -3.29 -1.60 28.05
N HIS A 6 -3.16 -2.25 29.21
CA HIS A 6 -3.53 -3.66 29.39
C HIS A 6 -5.02 -3.91 29.16
N ALA A 7 -5.89 -3.03 29.66
CA ALA A 7 -7.34 -3.15 29.45
C ALA A 7 -7.69 -3.06 27.96
N LEU A 8 -7.09 -2.12 27.23
CA LEU A 8 -7.31 -1.95 25.80
C LEU A 8 -6.79 -3.16 25.00
N ILE A 9 -5.58 -3.65 25.29
CA ILE A 9 -5.03 -4.83 24.60
C ILE A 9 -5.91 -6.06 24.86
N LEU A 10 -6.36 -6.27 26.10
CA LEU A 10 -7.23 -7.40 26.44
C LEU A 10 -8.58 -7.32 25.72
N ASP A 11 -9.18 -6.12 25.63
CA ASP A 11 -10.42 -5.90 24.85
C ASP A 11 -10.22 -6.25 23.37
N GLN A 12 -9.13 -5.76 22.76
CA GLN A 12 -8.81 -6.07 21.36
C GLN A 12 -8.60 -7.57 21.12
N CYS A 13 -7.88 -8.26 22.03
CA CYS A 13 -7.69 -9.71 21.94
C CYS A 13 -9.01 -10.48 22.09
N ARG A 14 -9.91 -10.05 22.99
CA ARG A 14 -11.23 -10.70 23.14
C ARG A 14 -12.06 -10.59 21.86
N ARG A 15 -11.99 -9.45 21.18
CA ARG A 15 -12.69 -9.20 19.92
C ARG A 15 -12.08 -9.97 18.74
N GLY A 16 -10.77 -10.18 18.73
CA GLY A 16 -10.03 -10.89 17.68
C GLY A 16 -9.65 -12.33 18.04
N GLN A 17 -10.47 -13.00 18.86
CA GLN A 17 -10.30 -14.43 19.19
C GLN A 17 -8.91 -14.82 19.71
N GLY A 18 -8.31 -13.96 20.55
CA GLY A 18 -6.99 -14.16 21.13
C GLY A 18 -5.89 -13.28 20.53
N TYR A 19 -6.19 -12.51 19.49
CA TYR A 19 -5.25 -11.57 18.86
C TYR A 19 -5.85 -10.17 18.70
N PRO A 20 -5.08 -9.07 18.85
CA PRO A 20 -5.64 -7.72 18.70
C PRO A 20 -6.15 -7.46 17.27
N VAL A 21 -7.46 -7.17 17.14
CA VAL A 21 -8.09 -6.86 15.84
C VAL A 21 -7.37 -5.73 15.11
N ALA A 22 -7.01 -4.65 15.83
CA ALA A 22 -6.31 -3.52 15.24
C ALA A 22 -4.96 -3.90 14.58
N LEU A 23 -4.27 -4.93 15.08
CA LEU A 23 -3.02 -5.40 14.46
C LEU A 23 -3.30 -6.24 13.20
N SER A 24 -4.35 -7.06 13.21
CA SER A 24 -4.79 -7.81 12.03
C SER A 24 -5.22 -6.87 10.91
N GLU A 25 -6.04 -5.87 11.21
CA GLU A 25 -6.49 -4.86 10.24
C GLU A 25 -5.31 -4.06 9.68
N ALA A 26 -4.39 -3.62 10.56
CA ALA A 26 -3.19 -2.91 10.11
C ALA A 26 -2.29 -3.77 9.22
N HIS A 27 -2.16 -5.07 9.50
CA HIS A 27 -1.42 -6.00 8.64
C HIS A 27 -2.05 -6.08 7.25
N GLU A 28 -3.36 -6.24 7.16
CA GLU A 28 -4.10 -6.30 5.89
C GLU A 28 -3.99 -4.97 5.11
N GLN A 29 -4.13 -3.84 5.79
CA GLN A 29 -4.06 -2.50 5.18
C GLN A 29 -2.65 -2.10 4.75
N ALA A 30 -1.61 -2.61 5.40
CA ALA A 30 -0.22 -2.29 5.07
C ALA A 30 0.29 -2.99 3.80
N VAL A 31 -0.48 -3.94 3.25
CA VAL A 31 -0.08 -4.66 2.04
C VAL A 31 -0.16 -3.73 0.83
N VAL A 32 0.99 -3.39 0.27
CA VAL A 32 1.07 -2.67 -1.01
C VAL A 32 1.01 -3.65 -2.18
N THR A 33 -0.12 -3.68 -2.87
CA THR A 33 -0.38 -4.60 -3.98
C THR A 33 0.33 -4.17 -5.27
N GLY A 34 0.34 -5.05 -6.28
CA GLY A 34 0.84 -4.71 -7.61
C GLY A 34 0.04 -3.57 -8.26
N ALA A 35 -1.29 -3.54 -8.07
CA ALA A 35 -2.16 -2.52 -8.60
C ALA A 35 -1.93 -1.15 -7.95
N ASP A 36 -1.67 -1.12 -6.63
CA ASP A 36 -1.34 0.14 -5.92
C ASP A 36 -0.06 0.76 -6.47
N ARG A 37 0.95 -0.08 -6.75
CA ARG A 37 2.22 0.38 -7.34
C ARG A 37 2.00 0.92 -8.75
N GLU A 38 1.20 0.24 -9.56
CA GLU A 38 0.89 0.71 -10.92
C GLU A 38 0.15 2.05 -10.90
N THR A 39 -0.86 2.17 -10.04
CA THR A 39 -1.63 3.42 -9.84
C THR A 39 -0.71 4.56 -9.38
N PHE A 40 0.18 4.29 -8.43
CA PHE A 40 1.18 5.26 -7.98
C PHE A 40 2.06 5.75 -9.13
N TRP A 41 2.59 4.84 -9.96
CA TRP A 41 3.43 5.22 -11.10
C TRP A 41 2.67 5.98 -12.19
N GLN A 42 1.41 5.63 -12.44
CA GLN A 42 0.54 6.38 -13.36
C GLN A 42 0.32 7.80 -12.85
N LEU A 43 0.07 7.97 -11.54
CA LEU A 43 -0.06 9.29 -10.93
C LEU A 43 1.22 10.12 -11.07
N VAL A 44 2.37 9.53 -10.74
CA VAL A 44 3.68 10.21 -10.90
C VAL A 44 3.92 10.61 -12.36
N GLU A 45 3.64 9.71 -13.30
CA GLU A 45 3.77 9.99 -14.73
C GLU A 45 2.84 11.14 -15.17
N SER A 46 1.60 11.17 -14.71
CA SER A 46 0.66 12.27 -15.01
C SER A 46 1.16 13.62 -14.49
N LEU A 47 1.69 13.67 -13.26
CA LEU A 47 2.21 14.90 -12.66
C LEU A 47 3.48 15.38 -13.36
N LEU A 48 4.36 14.47 -13.80
CA LEU A 48 5.54 14.84 -14.57
C LEU A 48 5.16 15.42 -15.93
N VAL A 49 4.16 14.84 -16.60
CA VAL A 49 3.65 15.35 -17.89
C VAL A 49 3.02 16.73 -17.71
N ASP A 50 2.22 16.94 -16.66
CA ASP A 50 1.60 18.24 -16.37
C ASP A 50 2.66 19.33 -16.12
N GLU A 51 3.75 18.99 -15.43
CA GLU A 51 4.90 19.89 -15.17
C GLU A 51 5.88 19.96 -16.36
N HIS A 52 5.55 19.36 -17.50
CA HIS A 52 6.39 19.33 -18.72
C HIS A 52 7.79 18.72 -18.49
N LEU A 53 7.90 17.85 -17.51
CA LEU A 53 9.11 17.11 -17.18
C LEU A 53 9.16 15.79 -17.96
N PRO A 54 10.36 15.33 -18.36
CA PRO A 54 10.50 14.03 -18.99
C PRO A 54 10.06 12.92 -18.03
N SER A 55 9.15 12.04 -18.46
CA SER A 55 8.78 10.81 -17.74
C SER A 55 9.75 9.68 -18.12
N PRO A 56 10.72 9.28 -17.26
CA PRO A 56 11.62 8.19 -17.56
C PRO A 56 10.90 6.85 -17.37
N SER A 57 10.28 6.33 -18.43
CA SER A 57 9.83 4.93 -18.44
C SER A 57 11.01 4.01 -18.79
N SER A 58 11.31 3.05 -17.91
CA SER A 58 12.39 2.08 -18.16
C SER A 58 12.10 1.27 -19.43
N ALA A 59 13.13 1.03 -20.26
CA ALA A 59 13.04 0.20 -21.46
C ALA A 59 12.44 -1.20 -21.19
N LYS A 60 12.62 -1.75 -19.98
CA LYS A 60 12.02 -3.02 -19.56
C LYS A 60 10.51 -2.91 -19.32
N SER A 61 10.04 -1.78 -18.81
CA SER A 61 8.61 -1.49 -18.61
C SER A 61 7.92 -1.27 -19.95
N GLN A 62 8.56 -0.50 -20.85
CA GLN A 62 8.09 -0.33 -22.23
C GLN A 62 7.99 -1.69 -22.93
N SER A 63 9.04 -2.52 -22.90
CA SER A 63 9.03 -3.86 -23.52
C SER A 63 7.94 -4.80 -22.98
N LYS A 64 7.51 -4.66 -21.71
CA LYS A 64 6.37 -5.41 -21.18
C LYS A 64 5.03 -4.91 -21.73
N ARG A 65 4.89 -3.60 -21.98
CA ARG A 65 3.69 -2.96 -22.52
C ARG A 65 3.56 -3.17 -24.04
N THR A 66 4.66 -3.19 -24.80
CA THR A 66 4.68 -3.41 -26.26
C THR A 66 4.92 -4.86 -26.69
N ARG A 67 4.86 -5.84 -25.77
CA ARG A 67 5.17 -7.25 -26.07
C ARG A 67 4.31 -7.88 -27.20
N TRP A 68 3.20 -7.26 -27.58
CA TRP A 68 2.28 -7.75 -28.60
C TRP A 68 1.91 -6.72 -29.68
N VAL A 69 2.67 -5.62 -29.78
CA VAL A 69 2.56 -4.66 -30.90
C VAL A 69 3.51 -5.10 -32.01
#